data_AF-A0A2N2X686-F1
#
_entry.id   AF-A0A2N2X686-F1
#
_cell.length_a   1.000
_cell.length_b   1.000
_cell.length_c   1.000
_cell.angle_alpha   90.00
_cell.angle_beta   90.00
_cell.angle_gamma   90.00
#
_symmetry.space_group_name_H-M   'P 1'
#
loop_
_entity.id
_entity.type
_entity.pdbx_description
1 polymer ?
#
loop_
_entity_poly.entity_id
_entity_poly.type
_entity_poly.pdbx_seq_one_letter_code
_entity_poly.pdbx_strand_id
1 'polypeptide(L)'
;MYIDTDLPAPKMDIRLSNPADILMLKLIETRSPRLNEIGLAFNKDTPVLMLSAWLINFCKYLGIDITGQQAEKTSKNIIREVPMFNLAEVVTVLNRLERGIYGKFYGSFDGITVVQAFIQYRRERGKVISTMTSDHLKELEIS
;
A
#
# COMPACT_ATOMS: atom_id res chain seq x y z
N MET A 1 -5.44 32.44 -21.51
CA MET A 1 -4.96 31.16 -22.06
C MET A 1 -5.49 30.09 -21.13
N TYR A 2 -6.64 29.52 -21.47
CA TYR A 2 -7.26 28.43 -20.68
C TYR A 2 -6.46 27.16 -20.97
N ILE A 3 -5.95 26.53 -19.90
CA ILE A 3 -5.33 25.22 -20.00
C ILE A 3 -6.48 24.23 -20.06
N ASP A 4 -6.60 23.58 -21.20
CA ASP A 4 -7.54 22.50 -21.47
C ASP A 4 -7.30 21.38 -20.44
N THR A 5 -8.24 21.17 -19.52
CA THR A 5 -8.20 20.10 -18.52
C THR A 5 -9.04 18.90 -18.93
N ASP A 6 -9.23 18.68 -20.24
CA ASP A 6 -9.85 17.47 -20.75
C ASP A 6 -8.79 16.37 -20.97
N LEU A 7 -8.15 15.95 -19.87
CA LEU A 7 -7.72 14.56 -19.80
C LEU A 7 -9.00 13.75 -19.59
N PRO A 8 -9.38 12.86 -20.54
CA PRO A 8 -10.57 12.05 -20.37
C PRO A 8 -10.41 11.27 -19.06
N ALA A 9 -11.39 11.39 -18.17
CA ALA A 9 -11.47 10.53 -17.01
C ALA A 9 -11.34 9.07 -17.50
N PRO A 10 -10.47 8.24 -16.90
CA PRO A 10 -10.35 6.85 -17.32
C PRO A 10 -11.73 6.22 -17.28
N LYS A 11 -12.17 5.66 -18.42
CA LYS A 11 -13.46 5.00 -18.54
C LYS A 11 -13.54 3.93 -17.46
N MET A 12 -14.49 4.09 -16.55
CA MET A 12 -14.67 3.19 -15.41
C MET A 12 -15.04 1.81 -15.96
N ASP A 13 -14.09 0.88 -15.83
CA ASP A 13 -14.17 -0.45 -16.41
C ASP A 13 -15.28 -1.26 -15.73
N ILE A 14 -16.26 -1.71 -16.52
CA ILE A 14 -17.54 -2.28 -16.07
C ILE A 14 -17.36 -3.61 -15.32
N ARG A 15 -16.14 -4.16 -15.27
CA ARG A 15 -15.83 -5.49 -14.70
C ARG A 15 -15.00 -5.49 -13.42
N LEU A 16 -14.60 -4.33 -12.89
CA LEU A 16 -14.25 -4.21 -11.47
C LEU A 16 -15.54 -4.15 -10.65
N SER A 17 -16.32 -5.23 -10.67
CA SER A 17 -17.60 -5.29 -9.95
C SER A 17 -17.41 -5.33 -8.44
N ASN A 18 -16.21 -5.67 -7.97
CA ASN A 18 -15.84 -5.65 -6.56
C ASN A 18 -15.39 -4.25 -6.13
N PRO A 19 -16.09 -3.58 -5.21
CA PRO A 19 -15.72 -2.26 -4.69
C PRO A 19 -14.30 -2.19 -4.12
N ALA A 20 -13.75 -3.31 -3.62
CA ALA A 20 -12.40 -3.37 -3.08
C ALA A 20 -11.32 -3.17 -4.17
N ASP A 21 -11.55 -3.69 -5.38
CA ASP A 21 -10.62 -3.61 -6.49
C ASP A 21 -10.63 -2.20 -7.09
N ILE A 22 -11.82 -1.59 -7.21
CA ILE A 22 -11.96 -0.17 -7.59
C ILE A 22 -11.20 0.73 -6.62
N LEU A 23 -11.37 0.51 -5.31
CA LEU A 23 -10.67 1.31 -4.31
C LEU A 23 -9.15 1.12 -4.41
N MET A 24 -8.68 -0.10 -4.62
CA MET A 24 -7.26 -0.40 -4.79
C MET A 24 -6.67 0.32 -6.01
N LEU A 25 -7.39 0.38 -7.12
CA LEU A 25 -6.97 1.14 -8.30
C LEU A 25 -6.84 2.63 -8.02
N LYS A 26 -7.85 3.22 -7.39
CA LYS A 26 -7.79 4.63 -6.99
C LYS A 26 -6.58 4.91 -6.10
N LEU A 27 -6.24 3.99 -5.19
CA LEU A 27 -5.06 4.10 -4.35
C LEU A 27 -3.76 4.03 -5.18
N ILE A 28 -3.66 3.12 -6.15
CA ILE A 28 -2.49 2.99 -7.03
C ILE A 28 -2.28 4.27 -7.86
N GLU A 29 -3.37 4.86 -8.36
CA GLU A 29 -3.37 6.07 -9.19
C GLU A 29 -3.21 7.36 -8.37
N THR A 30 -3.33 7.27 -7.04
CA THR A 30 -3.19 8.44 -6.16
C THR A 30 -1.78 9.01 -6.29
N ARG A 31 -1.67 10.34 -6.39
CA ARG A 31 -0.40 11.09 -6.43
C ARG A 31 0.31 11.17 -5.07
N SER A 32 0.19 10.13 -4.25
CA SER A 32 0.90 10.02 -2.99
C SER A 32 2.33 9.58 -3.26
N PRO A 33 3.34 10.14 -2.58
CA PRO A 33 4.71 9.70 -2.75
C PRO A 33 4.87 8.24 -2.35
N ARG A 34 5.75 7.54 -3.07
CA ARG A 34 6.15 6.15 -2.79
C ARG A 34 7.27 6.09 -1.76
N LEU A 35 7.39 4.95 -1.07
CA LEU A 35 8.42 4.76 -0.04
C LEU A 35 9.84 4.97 -0.61
N ASN A 36 10.12 4.48 -1.81
CA ASN A 36 11.40 4.70 -2.48
C ASN A 36 11.60 6.16 -2.90
N GLU A 37 10.56 6.86 -3.36
CA GLU A 37 10.62 8.27 -3.75
C GLU A 37 10.93 9.16 -2.54
N ILE A 38 10.35 8.86 -1.37
CA ILE A 38 10.69 9.52 -0.11
C ILE A 38 12.16 9.29 0.24
N GLY A 39 12.63 8.05 0.08
CA GLY A 39 14.03 7.71 0.30
C GLY A 39 15.01 8.45 -0.61
N LEU A 40 14.60 8.75 -1.84
CA LEU A 40 15.36 9.52 -2.82
C LEU A 40 15.32 11.03 -2.55
N ALA A 41 14.17 11.56 -2.14
CA ALA A 41 13.98 13.00 -1.91
C ALA A 41 14.68 13.50 -0.63
N PHE A 42 14.77 12.66 0.40
CA PHE A 42 15.37 13.01 1.68
C PHE A 42 16.64 12.20 1.94
N ASN A 43 16.48 10.99 2.46
CA ASN A 43 17.52 9.99 2.63
C ASN A 43 16.91 8.60 2.78
N LYS A 44 17.72 7.56 2.62
CA LYS A 44 17.28 6.15 2.64
C LYS A 44 16.63 5.71 3.97
N ASP A 45 16.92 6.41 5.07
CA ASP A 45 16.42 6.07 6.40
C ASP A 45 15.08 6.75 6.71
N THR A 46 14.72 7.83 6.00
CA THR A 46 13.47 8.56 6.18
C THR A 46 12.22 7.66 6.09
N PRO A 47 12.04 6.82 5.05
CA PRO A 47 10.89 5.92 5.01
C PRO A 47 10.90 4.90 6.17
N VAL A 48 12.08 4.48 6.65
CA VAL A 48 12.19 3.56 7.81
C VAL A 48 11.67 4.22 9.06
N LEU A 49 12.10 5.46 9.33
CA LEU A 49 11.70 6.23 10.50
C LEU A 49 10.19 6.52 10.50
N MET A 50 9.65 6.91 9.34
CA MET A 50 8.22 7.15 9.17
C MET A 50 7.39 5.89 9.45
N LEU A 51 7.73 4.77 8.83
CA LEU A 51 7.06 3.48 9.08
C LEU A 51 7.18 3.05 10.54
N SER A 52 8.34 3.27 11.16
CA SER A 52 8.56 2.91 12.57
C SER A 52 7.63 3.70 13.48
N ALA A 53 7.49 5.01 13.24
CA ALA A 53 6.56 5.85 13.99
C ALA A 53 5.10 5.40 13.79
N TRP A 54 4.72 5.03 12.57
CA TRP A 54 3.38 4.49 12.29
C TRP A 54 3.13 3.14 12.96
N LEU A 55 4.10 2.23 12.96
CA LEU A 55 4.00 0.95 13.65
C LEU A 55 3.86 1.13 15.17
N ILE A 56 4.61 2.07 15.76
CA ILE A 56 4.49 2.41 17.19
C ILE A 56 3.07 2.91 17.50
N ASN A 57 2.54 3.83 16.68
CA ASN A 57 1.17 4.35 16.86
C ASN A 57 0.11 3.25 16.68
N PHE A 58 0.28 2.39 15.68
CA PHE A 58 -0.58 1.22 15.44
C PHE A 58 -0.59 0.27 16.64
N CYS A 59 0.58 -0.07 17.20
CA CYS A 59 0.66 -0.94 18.37
C CYS A 59 0.04 -0.29 19.61
N LYS A 60 0.26 1.02 19.80
CA LYS A 60 -0.36 1.80 20.87
C LYS A 60 -1.89 1.77 20.80
N TYR A 61 -2.46 1.88 19.60
CA TYR A 61 -3.91 1.75 19.39
C TYR A 61 -4.43 0.37 19.79
N LEU A 62 -3.68 -0.69 19.50
CA LEU A 62 -4.02 -2.07 19.87
C LEU A 62 -3.72 -2.44 21.33
N GLY A 63 -3.12 -1.54 22.12
CA GLY A 63 -2.66 -1.84 23.48
C GLY A 63 -1.50 -2.84 23.52
N ILE A 64 -0.67 -2.88 22.48
CA ILE A 64 0.46 -3.77 22.32
C ILE A 64 1.76 -2.99 22.50
N ASP A 65 2.66 -3.50 23.32
CA ASP A 65 3.99 -2.92 23.47
C ASP A 65 4.91 -3.29 22.30
N ILE A 66 5.66 -2.29 21.83
CA ILE A 66 6.67 -2.44 20.78
C ILE A 66 7.88 -1.58 21.12
N THR A 67 9.09 -2.15 20.99
CA THR A 67 10.34 -1.40 21.11
C THR A 67 10.68 -0.67 19.83
N GLY A 68 11.41 0.45 19.93
CA GLY A 68 11.91 1.17 18.74
C GLY A 68 12.73 0.27 17.80
N GLN A 69 13.53 -0.64 18.33
CA GLN A 69 14.32 -1.58 17.53
C GLN A 69 13.45 -2.58 16.76
N GLN A 70 12.36 -3.09 17.37
CA GLN A 70 11.40 -3.95 16.68
C GLN A 70 10.67 -3.20 15.56
N ALA A 71 10.26 -1.95 15.83
CA ALA A 71 9.61 -1.10 14.84
C ALA A 71 10.54 -0.82 13.65
N GLU A 72 11.80 -0.47 13.92
CA GLU A 72 12.80 -0.18 12.90
C GLU A 72 13.12 -1.41 12.04
N LYS A 73 13.37 -2.56 12.68
CA LYS A 73 13.66 -3.83 11.99
C LYS A 73 12.49 -4.26 11.10
N THR A 74 11.26 -4.12 11.61
CA THR A 74 10.05 -4.45 10.84
C THR A 74 9.89 -3.49 9.65
N SER A 75 10.11 -2.19 9.86
CA SER A 75 10.04 -1.17 8.82
C SER A 75 11.05 -1.40 7.70
N LYS A 76 12.29 -1.76 8.05
CA LYS A 76 13.33 -2.14 7.08
C LYS A 76 12.90 -3.34 6.23
N ASN A 77 12.26 -4.34 6.82
CA ASN A 77 11.74 -5.50 6.08
C ASN A 77 10.59 -5.11 5.16
N ILE A 78 9.64 -4.28 5.62
CA ILE A 78 8.55 -3.76 4.78
C ILE A 78 9.11 -3.03 3.55
N ILE A 79 10.05 -2.10 3.73
CA ILE A 79 10.63 -1.32 2.63
C ILE A 79 11.32 -2.21 1.60
N ARG A 80 11.99 -3.29 2.02
CA ARG A 80 12.62 -4.26 1.11
C ARG A 80 11.59 -5.02 0.28
N GLU A 81 10.45 -5.38 0.88
CA GLU A 81 9.42 -6.18 0.22
C GLU A 81 8.48 -5.35 -0.68
N VAL A 82 8.21 -4.10 -0.31
CA VAL A 82 7.22 -3.24 -0.97
C VAL A 82 7.72 -1.80 -1.22
N PRO A 83 8.90 -1.60 -1.85
CA PRO A 83 9.47 -0.25 -2.03
C PRO A 83 8.61 0.69 -2.89
N MET A 84 7.73 0.12 -3.72
CA MET A 84 6.87 0.85 -4.67
C MET A 84 5.53 1.27 -4.09
N PHE A 85 5.23 0.91 -2.83
CA PHE A 85 3.97 1.32 -2.20
C PHE A 85 3.99 2.82 -1.92
N ASN A 86 2.85 3.47 -2.17
CA ASN A 86 2.60 4.83 -1.75
C ASN A 86 2.05 4.90 -0.32
N LEU A 87 2.08 6.09 0.27
CA LEU A 87 1.63 6.29 1.65
C LEU A 87 0.16 5.92 1.87
N ALA A 88 -0.71 6.14 0.88
CA ALA A 88 -2.12 5.78 0.98
C ALA A 88 -2.31 4.24 1.02
N GLU A 89 -1.53 3.49 0.24
CA GLU A 89 -1.47 2.03 0.30
C GLU A 89 -0.97 1.55 1.67
N VAL A 90 0.08 2.18 2.23
CA VAL A 90 0.61 1.83 3.56
C VAL A 90 -0.45 2.01 4.64
N VAL A 91 -1.12 3.16 4.69
CA VAL A 91 -2.20 3.43 5.64
C VAL A 91 -3.34 2.43 5.46
N THR A 92 -3.67 2.07 4.22
CA THR A 92 -4.70 1.07 3.93
C THR A 92 -4.33 -0.30 4.48
N VAL A 93 -3.06 -0.73 4.35
CA VAL A 93 -2.59 -2.00 4.92
C VAL A 93 -2.74 -1.99 6.44
N LEU A 94 -2.28 -0.93 7.11
CA LEU A 94 -2.38 -0.81 8.56
C LEU A 94 -3.85 -0.84 9.02
N ASN A 95 -4.74 -0.06 8.40
CA ASN A 95 -6.17 -0.06 8.72
C ASN A 95 -6.83 -1.44 8.51
N ARG A 96 -6.44 -2.18 7.47
CA ARG A 96 -6.95 -3.54 7.24
C ARG A 96 -6.40 -4.52 8.25
N LEU A 97 -5.15 -4.35 8.67
CA LEU A 97 -4.50 -5.15 9.69
C LEU A 97 -5.14 -4.92 11.07
N GLU A 98 -5.47 -3.68 11.43
CA GLU A 98 -6.24 -3.34 12.66
C GLU A 98 -7.58 -4.09 12.70
N ARG A 99 -8.22 -4.25 11.54
CA ARG A 99 -9.51 -4.96 11.40
C ARG A 99 -9.38 -6.48 11.36
N GLY A 100 -8.17 -7.02 11.47
CA GLY A 100 -7.92 -8.45 11.46
C GLY A 100 -7.95 -9.11 10.07
N ILE A 101 -7.95 -8.34 8.98
CA ILE A 101 -8.08 -8.86 7.61
C ILE A 101 -6.85 -9.68 7.20
N TYR A 102 -5.67 -9.26 7.65
CA TYR A 102 -4.38 -9.88 7.33
C TYR A 102 -3.81 -10.74 8.46
N GLY A 103 -4.62 -11.00 9.50
CA GLY A 103 -4.19 -11.68 10.71
C GLY A 103 -4.54 -10.89 11.97
N LYS A 104 -4.42 -11.53 13.13
CA LYS A 104 -4.73 -10.95 14.44
C LYS A 104 -3.49 -10.97 15.33
N PHE A 105 -3.38 -9.98 16.20
CA PHE A 105 -2.36 -9.97 17.25
C PHE A 105 -2.92 -10.59 18.53
N TYR A 106 -2.14 -11.47 19.15
CA TYR A 106 -2.52 -12.14 20.40
C TYR A 106 -1.76 -11.54 21.59
N GLY A 107 -1.95 -10.23 21.81
CA GLY A 107 -1.38 -9.52 22.96
C GLY A 107 0.11 -9.22 22.89
N SER A 108 0.77 -9.49 21.75
CA SER A 108 2.18 -9.16 21.54
C SER A 108 2.43 -8.71 20.10
N PHE A 109 3.45 -7.89 19.91
CA PHE A 109 3.86 -7.43 18.59
C PHE A 109 4.56 -8.55 17.83
N ASP A 110 4.01 -8.92 16.67
CA ASP A 110 4.64 -9.84 15.73
C ASP A 110 4.96 -9.12 14.40
N GLY A 111 6.23 -8.76 14.24
CA GLY A 111 6.71 -8.12 13.02
C GLY A 111 6.60 -9.01 11.77
N ILE A 112 6.55 -10.34 11.92
CA ILE A 112 6.37 -11.26 10.79
C ILE A 112 4.95 -11.12 10.24
N THR A 113 3.94 -11.15 11.12
CA THR A 113 2.54 -10.92 10.73
C THR A 113 2.37 -9.57 10.01
N VAL A 114 2.99 -8.50 10.52
CA VAL A 114 2.96 -7.19 9.86
C VAL A 114 3.54 -7.27 8.45
N VAL A 115 4.75 -7.81 8.28
CA VAL A 115 5.40 -7.92 6.97
C VAL A 115 4.57 -8.77 6.00
N GLN A 116 3.99 -9.88 6.48
CA GLN A 116 3.11 -10.72 5.67
C GLN A 116 1.85 -9.97 5.20
N ALA A 117 1.29 -9.08 6.02
CA ALA A 117 0.17 -8.23 5.61
C ALA A 117 0.52 -7.34 4.40
N PHE A 118 1.71 -6.72 4.41
CA PHE A 118 2.19 -5.93 3.28
C PHE A 118 2.44 -6.79 2.03
N ILE A 119 3.03 -7.98 2.18
CA ILE A 119 3.25 -8.93 1.08
C ILE A 119 1.91 -9.39 0.49
N GLN A 120 0.92 -9.67 1.34
CA GLN A 120 -0.41 -10.08 0.90
C GLN A 120 -1.10 -8.95 0.13
N TYR A 121 -1.08 -7.73 0.64
CA TYR A 121 -1.59 -6.56 -0.09
C TYR A 121 -0.88 -6.38 -1.43
N ARG A 122 0.44 -6.62 -1.51
CA ARG A 122 1.19 -6.56 -2.78
C ARG A 122 0.67 -7.57 -3.81
N ARG A 123 0.28 -8.76 -3.36
CA ARG A 123 -0.31 -9.79 -4.24
C ARG A 123 -1.70 -9.38 -4.73
N GLU A 124 -2.53 -8.82 -3.85
CA GLU A 124 -3.84 -8.25 -4.22
C GLU A 124 -3.68 -7.15 -5.28
N ARG A 125 -2.77 -6.21 -5.02
CA ARG A 125 -2.39 -5.14 -5.94
C ARG A 125 -1.93 -5.68 -7.30
N GLY A 126 -1.10 -6.73 -7.30
CA GLY A 126 -0.61 -7.36 -8.52
C GLY A 126 -1.73 -7.98 -9.36
N LYS A 127 -2.73 -8.60 -8.72
CA LYS A 127 -3.90 -9.16 -9.43
C LYS A 127 -4.69 -8.06 -10.12
N VAL A 128 -5.00 -6.99 -9.39
CA VAL A 128 -5.74 -5.83 -9.91
C VAL A 128 -5.02 -5.23 -11.13
N ILE A 129 -3.71 -5.02 -11.05
CA ILE A 129 -2.90 -4.52 -12.18
C ILE A 129 -2.93 -5.50 -13.37
N SER A 130 -2.78 -6.81 -13.11
CA SER A 130 -2.77 -7.81 -14.19
C SER A 130 -4.10 -7.89 -14.95
N THR A 131 -5.22 -7.66 -14.26
CA THR A 131 -6.53 -7.55 -14.88
C THR A 131 -6.57 -6.36 -15.83
N MET A 132 -6.11 -5.18 -15.40
CA MET A 132 -6.04 -3.99 -16.26
C MET A 132 -5.19 -4.20 -17.52
N THR A 133 -3.98 -4.75 -17.37
CA THR A 133 -3.08 -4.97 -18.53
C THR A 133 -3.73 -5.87 -19.57
N SER A 134 -4.41 -6.93 -19.10
CA SER A 134 -5.09 -7.88 -19.98
C SER A 134 -6.26 -7.23 -20.73
N ASP A 135 -6.95 -6.28 -20.11
CA ASP A 135 -8.08 -5.59 -20.72
C ASP A 135 -7.62 -4.52 -21.71
N HIS A 136 -6.55 -3.78 -21.39
CA HIS A 136 -5.91 -2.87 -22.35
C HIS A 136 -5.41 -3.59 -23.61
N LEU A 137 -4.88 -4.81 -23.47
CA LEU A 137 -4.48 -5.62 -24.62
C LEU A 137 -5.68 -6.07 -25.48
N LYS A 138 -6.81 -6.45 -24.87
CA LYS A 138 -8.03 -6.81 -25.61
C LYS A 138 -8.62 -5.63 -26.36
N GLU A 139 -8.56 -4.42 -25.80
CA GLU A 139 -9.02 -3.20 -26.48
C GLU A 139 -8.22 -2.93 -27.76
N LEU A 140 -6.92 -3.24 -27.76
CA LEU A 140 -6.03 -3.09 -28.92
C LEU A 140 -6.19 -4.22 -29.96
N GLU A 141 -6.63 -5.41 -29.55
CA GLU A 141 -6.92 -6.53 -30.48
C GLU A 141 -8.26 -6.36 -31.22
N ILE A 142 -9.12 -5.44 -30.76
CA ILE A 142 -10.45 -5.16 -31.35
C ILE A 142 -10.44 -3.86 -32.20
N SER A 143 -9.34 -3.09 -32.20
CA SER A 143 -9.13 -1.89 -33.02
C SER A 143 -8.31 -2.16 -34.28
#